data_AF-A0A1J8QE32-F1
#
_entry.id   AF-A0A1J8QE32-F1
#
_cell.length_a   1.000
_cell.length_b   1.000
_cell.length_c   1.000
_cell.angle_alpha   90.00
_cell.angle_beta   90.00
_cell.angle_gamma   90.00
#
_symmetry.space_group_name_H-M   'P 1'
#
loop_
_entity.id
_entity.type
_entity.pdbx_description
1 polymer ?
#
loop_
_entity_poly.entity_id
_entity_poly.type
_entity_poly.pdbx_seq_one_letter_code
_entity_poly.pdbx_strand_id
1 'polypeptide(L)'
;MTAIDSGLEPLDPAYVADVLSRPPFVQIPGVCNVRDLGSYPTATPNVVTKPGYAYRSAELSGVTEEGARKLVSLGILTAFDLRSDPEMRKYSSPIPVVEGVEVVPTPVFKSEDYSPEKLAKRFELYATGTTEAFMILYSQILDHGGPAFGTILRHVRDKPNAPFIFHCTAGKDRTGIVAAILLKLVSVDNHNIAQDYSLTRVGREPDRPKVLERLMKEPLFAANSEAAMRMLTSRYETMLAFLNLLEDKYGGVETYVKTYTGLTDEDLQTIRSNLVVPTKSRM
;
A
#
# COMPACT_ATOMS: atom_id res chain seq x y z
N MET A 1 -4.24 -34.30 11.58
CA MET A 1 -4.07 -33.49 10.37
C MET A 1 -4.96 -32.28 10.52
N THR A 2 -4.43 -31.21 11.13
CA THR A 2 -5.08 -29.90 11.12
C THR A 2 -5.09 -29.42 9.67
N ALA A 3 -6.27 -29.08 9.16
CA ALA A 3 -6.39 -28.44 7.85
C ALA A 3 -5.45 -27.23 7.83
N ILE A 4 -4.60 -27.15 6.81
CA ILE A 4 -3.81 -25.95 6.55
C ILE A 4 -4.84 -24.84 6.35
N ASP A 5 -4.89 -23.87 7.25
CA ASP A 5 -5.70 -22.66 7.08
C ASP A 5 -5.28 -22.03 5.74
N SER A 6 -6.18 -22.12 4.76
CA SER A 6 -5.92 -21.62 3.41
C SER A 6 -5.77 -20.10 3.39
N GLY A 7 -6.13 -19.41 4.49
CA GLY A 7 -6.19 -17.96 4.61
C GLY A 7 -7.31 -17.35 3.78
N LEU A 8 -8.16 -18.20 3.17
CA LEU A 8 -9.22 -17.82 2.26
C LEU A 8 -10.56 -17.63 2.95
N GLU A 9 -10.80 -18.25 4.11
CA GLU A 9 -12.06 -18.10 4.84
C GLU A 9 -12.23 -16.68 5.41
N PRO A 10 -13.47 -16.20 5.60
CA PRO A 10 -13.73 -14.97 6.33
C PRO A 10 -13.14 -15.02 7.74
N LEU A 11 -12.65 -13.88 8.23
CA LEU A 11 -12.14 -13.77 9.60
C LEU A 11 -13.30 -13.56 10.58
N ASP A 12 -13.07 -13.97 11.82
CA ASP A 12 -13.98 -13.68 12.93
C ASP A 12 -14.20 -12.15 13.07
N PRO A 13 -15.46 -11.67 13.05
CA PRO A 13 -15.74 -10.22 13.11
C PRO A 13 -15.27 -9.54 14.40
N ALA A 14 -15.29 -10.23 15.55
CA ALA A 14 -14.82 -9.68 16.81
C ALA A 14 -13.29 -9.55 16.82
N TYR A 15 -12.59 -10.53 16.26
CA TYR A 15 -11.14 -10.43 16.03
C TYR A 15 -10.79 -9.26 15.10
N VAL A 16 -11.52 -9.10 13.99
CA VAL A 16 -11.31 -7.98 13.06
C VAL A 16 -11.54 -6.65 13.76
N ALA A 17 -12.64 -6.49 14.50
CA ALA A 17 -12.93 -5.26 15.22
C ALA A 17 -11.85 -4.91 16.26
N ASP A 18 -11.37 -5.89 17.03
CA ASP A 18 -10.28 -5.71 17.99
C ASP A 18 -9.01 -5.22 17.30
N VAL A 19 -8.56 -5.91 16.25
CA VAL A 19 -7.34 -5.55 15.50
C VAL A 19 -7.45 -4.16 14.88
N LEU A 20 -8.60 -3.82 14.28
CA LEU A 20 -8.80 -2.52 13.64
C LEU A 20 -8.91 -1.36 14.64
N SER A 21 -9.19 -1.64 15.91
CA SER A 21 -9.31 -0.62 16.96
C SER A 21 -7.96 -0.12 17.51
N ARG A 22 -6.85 -0.81 17.19
CA ARG A 22 -5.51 -0.51 17.71
C ARG A 22 -4.53 -0.06 16.62
N PRO A 23 -3.47 0.69 17.00
CA PRO A 23 -2.37 0.98 16.09
C PRO A 23 -1.78 -0.32 15.48
N PRO A 24 -1.29 -0.27 14.23
CA PRO A 24 -1.15 0.94 13.40
C PRO A 24 -2.42 1.36 12.65
N PHE A 25 -3.57 0.67 12.85
CA PHE A 25 -4.81 1.04 12.17
C PHE A 25 -5.36 2.39 12.65
N VAL A 26 -5.94 3.12 11.70
CA VAL A 26 -6.59 4.41 11.93
C VAL A 26 -7.99 4.34 11.34
N GLN A 27 -9.01 4.63 12.14
CA GLN A 27 -10.39 4.61 11.65
C GLN A 27 -10.69 5.90 10.87
N ILE A 28 -10.99 5.75 9.57
CA ILE A 28 -11.48 6.82 8.69
C ILE A 28 -12.78 6.33 8.05
N PRO A 29 -13.95 6.85 8.47
CA PRO A 29 -15.25 6.40 7.96
C PRO A 29 -15.35 6.44 6.43
N GLY A 30 -15.65 5.29 5.82
CA GLY A 30 -15.74 5.12 4.36
C GLY A 30 -14.44 4.69 3.67
N VAL A 31 -13.35 4.54 4.43
CA VAL A 31 -12.06 4.10 3.90
C VAL A 31 -11.55 2.90 4.71
N CYS A 32 -11.31 1.77 4.06
CA CYS A 32 -10.75 0.60 4.72
C CYS A 32 -9.21 0.57 4.61
N ASN A 33 -8.61 -0.34 5.37
CA ASN A 33 -7.18 -0.64 5.30
C ASN A 33 -6.26 0.58 5.58
N VAL A 34 -6.74 1.54 6.37
CA VAL A 34 -5.98 2.75 6.70
C VAL A 34 -5.01 2.48 7.84
N ARG A 35 -3.73 2.80 7.64
CA ARG A 35 -2.68 2.66 8.67
C ARG A 35 -1.70 3.83 8.66
N ASP A 36 -1.22 4.18 9.84
CA ASP A 36 -0.05 5.06 10.03
C ASP A 36 1.24 4.23 9.88
N LEU A 37 2.20 4.70 9.09
CA LEU A 37 3.54 4.11 8.95
C LEU A 37 4.54 4.62 9.99
N GLY A 38 4.05 5.25 11.05
CA GLY A 38 4.79 5.66 12.23
C GLY A 38 5.16 4.55 13.20
N SER A 39 6.10 4.86 14.09
CA SER A 39 6.50 4.03 15.24
C SER A 39 7.13 2.68 14.91
N TYR A 40 7.55 2.44 13.67
CA TYR A 40 8.34 1.25 13.32
C TYR A 40 9.78 1.44 13.77
N PRO A 41 10.37 0.46 14.49
CA PRO A 41 11.77 0.53 14.90
C PRO A 41 12.69 0.46 13.68
N THR A 42 13.69 1.34 13.66
CA THR A 42 14.75 1.33 12.66
C THR A 42 15.97 0.56 13.17
N ALA A 43 16.92 0.26 12.29
CA ALA A 43 18.22 -0.30 12.68
C ALA A 43 19.04 0.66 13.57
N THR A 44 18.72 1.96 13.57
CA THR A 44 19.34 2.94 14.49
C THR A 44 18.70 2.83 15.87
N PRO A 45 19.49 2.60 16.94
CA PRO A 45 18.95 2.52 18.29
C PRO A 45 18.16 3.77 18.68
N ASN A 46 17.02 3.58 19.34
CA ASN A 46 16.15 4.65 19.82
C ASN A 46 15.65 5.60 18.71
N VAL A 47 15.50 5.10 17.49
CA VAL A 47 14.93 5.85 16.36
C VAL A 47 13.80 5.02 15.74
N VAL A 48 12.66 5.68 15.53
CA VAL A 48 11.47 5.09 14.90
C VAL A 48 11.00 5.95 13.74
N THR A 49 10.20 5.36 12.85
CA THR A 49 9.50 6.12 11.82
C THR A 49 8.57 7.16 12.46
N LYS A 50 8.48 8.34 11.84
CA LYS A 50 7.76 9.51 12.34
C LYS A 50 6.24 9.23 12.40
N PRO A 51 5.62 9.23 13.60
CA PRO A 51 4.19 9.01 13.74
C PRO A 51 3.37 10.15 13.14
N GLY A 52 2.21 9.78 12.60
CA GLY A 52 1.22 10.70 12.05
C GLY A 52 1.65 11.43 10.79
N TYR A 53 2.61 10.89 10.03
CA TYR A 53 3.18 11.54 8.86
C TYR A 53 2.82 10.87 7.54
N ALA A 54 3.14 9.58 7.38
CA ALA A 54 2.86 8.83 6.16
C ALA A 54 1.77 7.79 6.43
N TYR A 55 0.62 7.95 5.80
CA TYR A 55 -0.50 7.02 5.91
C TYR A 55 -0.68 6.22 4.62
N ARG A 56 -1.11 4.97 4.74
CA ARG A 56 -1.51 4.13 3.61
C ARG A 56 -2.96 3.71 3.73
N SER A 57 -3.65 3.50 2.61
CA SER A 57 -5.05 3.06 2.60
C SER A 57 -5.47 2.33 1.32
N ALA A 58 -6.68 1.77 1.33
CA ALA A 58 -7.42 1.45 0.11
C ALA A 58 -8.00 2.72 -0.55
N GLU A 59 -8.73 2.57 -1.66
CA GLU A 59 -9.27 3.71 -2.39
C GLU A 59 -10.17 4.62 -1.56
N LEU A 60 -10.04 5.93 -1.78
CA LEU A 60 -10.81 6.96 -1.08
C LEU A 60 -12.18 7.25 -1.69
N SER A 61 -12.57 6.56 -2.77
CA SER A 61 -13.83 6.83 -3.51
C SER A 61 -15.10 6.64 -2.66
N GLY A 62 -15.02 5.88 -1.57
CA GLY A 62 -16.10 5.67 -0.60
C GLY A 62 -16.02 6.54 0.65
N VAL A 63 -15.08 7.49 0.73
CA VAL A 63 -14.90 8.35 1.91
C VAL A 63 -16.19 9.12 2.21
N THR A 64 -16.60 9.09 3.48
CA THR A 64 -17.78 9.82 3.94
C THR A 64 -17.41 11.25 4.33
N GLU A 65 -18.39 12.12 4.57
CA GLU A 65 -18.15 13.48 5.12
C GLU A 65 -17.44 13.45 6.48
N GLU A 66 -17.76 12.46 7.32
CA GLU A 66 -17.04 12.23 8.58
C GLU A 66 -15.59 11.78 8.33
N GLY A 67 -15.39 10.89 7.35
CA GLY A 67 -14.06 10.46 6.91
C GLY A 67 -13.21 11.61 6.37
N ALA A 68 -13.80 12.51 5.59
CA ALA A 68 -13.15 13.71 5.07
C ALA A 68 -12.69 14.63 6.21
N ARG A 69 -13.58 14.92 7.17
CA ARG A 69 -13.22 15.67 8.40
C ARG A 69 -12.15 14.95 9.21
N LYS A 70 -12.19 13.61 9.27
CA LYS A 70 -11.18 12.82 9.96
C LYS A 70 -9.81 12.95 9.31
N LEU A 71 -9.71 12.88 7.98
CA LEU A 71 -8.45 13.11 7.24
C LEU A 71 -7.85 14.47 7.61
N VAL A 72 -8.64 15.53 7.55
CA VAL A 72 -8.19 16.89 7.92
C VAL A 72 -7.78 16.97 9.40
N SER A 73 -8.52 16.33 10.32
CA SER A 73 -8.18 16.31 11.75
C SER A 73 -6.86 15.58 12.05
N LEU A 74 -6.44 14.65 11.18
CA LEU A 74 -5.15 13.97 11.25
C LEU A 74 -4.02 14.82 10.62
N GLY A 75 -4.33 16.01 10.12
CA GLY A 75 -3.41 16.87 9.40
C GLY A 75 -3.10 16.40 7.98
N ILE A 76 -3.84 15.42 7.46
CA ILE A 76 -3.63 14.89 6.11
C ILE A 76 -4.23 15.90 5.13
N LEU A 77 -3.37 16.59 4.39
CA LEU A 77 -3.76 17.60 3.40
C LEU A 77 -3.51 17.13 1.95
N THR A 78 -2.80 16.02 1.76
CA THR A 78 -2.46 15.48 0.45
C THR A 78 -2.74 13.98 0.38
N ALA A 79 -3.40 13.53 -0.68
CA ALA A 79 -3.66 12.14 -0.98
C ALA A 79 -3.06 11.77 -2.35
N PHE A 80 -2.13 10.82 -2.42
CA PHE A 80 -1.56 10.33 -3.67
C PHE A 80 -2.32 9.10 -4.17
N ASP A 81 -2.97 9.23 -5.33
CA ASP A 81 -3.74 8.15 -5.95
C ASP A 81 -2.90 7.39 -6.98
N LEU A 82 -2.52 6.15 -6.66
CA LEU A 82 -1.69 5.29 -7.51
C LEU A 82 -2.48 4.54 -8.60
N ARG A 83 -3.80 4.74 -8.67
CA ARG A 83 -4.69 4.12 -9.66
C ARG A 83 -4.55 4.80 -11.00
N SER A 84 -4.72 4.03 -12.08
CA SER A 84 -4.78 4.57 -13.43
C SER A 84 -6.21 4.96 -13.80
N ASP A 85 -6.36 5.84 -14.78
CA ASP A 85 -7.67 6.22 -15.33
C ASP A 85 -8.52 5.03 -15.81
N PRO A 86 -7.97 4.04 -16.55
CA PRO A 86 -8.74 2.86 -16.94
C PRO A 86 -9.24 2.06 -15.74
N GLU A 87 -8.43 1.95 -14.68
CA GLU A 87 -8.81 1.25 -13.45
C GLU A 87 -9.97 1.96 -12.74
N MET A 88 -9.87 3.28 -12.55
CA MET A 88 -10.94 4.06 -11.92
C MET A 88 -12.25 4.00 -12.70
N ARG A 89 -12.19 4.07 -14.04
CA ARG A 89 -13.39 3.94 -14.90
C ARG A 89 -14.01 2.55 -14.82
N LYS A 90 -13.19 1.49 -14.93
CA LYS A 90 -13.64 0.09 -14.91
C LYS A 90 -14.43 -0.23 -13.65
N TYR A 91 -14.06 0.39 -12.54
CA TYR A 91 -14.64 0.12 -11.24
C TYR A 91 -15.56 1.21 -10.71
N SER A 92 -15.88 2.19 -11.56
CA SER A 92 -16.76 3.32 -11.24
C SER A 92 -16.36 4.00 -9.92
N SER A 93 -15.05 4.14 -9.70
CA SER A 93 -14.48 4.69 -8.47
C SER A 93 -13.64 5.95 -8.76
N PRO A 94 -14.29 7.08 -9.07
CA PRO A 94 -13.61 8.31 -9.42
C PRO A 94 -12.76 8.85 -8.27
N ILE A 95 -11.89 9.80 -8.58
CA ILE A 95 -11.17 10.59 -7.57
C ILE A 95 -12.22 11.34 -6.73
N PRO A 96 -12.26 11.15 -5.40
CA PRO A 96 -13.22 11.84 -4.55
C PRO A 96 -12.86 13.33 -4.42
N VAL A 97 -13.89 14.17 -4.27
CA VAL A 97 -13.70 15.53 -3.77
C VAL A 97 -13.73 15.47 -2.26
N VAL A 98 -12.59 15.75 -1.63
CA VAL A 98 -12.43 15.72 -0.17
C VAL A 98 -12.08 17.12 0.28
N GLU A 99 -13.00 17.82 0.94
CA GLU A 99 -12.77 19.18 1.39
C GLU A 99 -11.55 19.25 2.32
N GLY A 100 -10.61 20.15 2.03
CA GLY A 100 -9.37 20.31 2.77
C GLY A 100 -8.26 19.30 2.44
N VAL A 101 -8.48 18.39 1.49
CA VAL A 101 -7.46 17.41 1.05
C VAL A 101 -7.29 17.49 -0.47
N GLU A 102 -6.07 17.79 -0.91
CA GLU A 102 -5.69 17.73 -2.32
C GLU A 102 -5.44 16.27 -2.72
N VAL A 103 -6.21 15.74 -3.66
CA VAL A 103 -5.96 14.41 -4.24
C VAL A 103 -5.13 14.54 -5.50
N VAL A 104 -3.89 14.07 -5.45
CA VAL A 104 -2.88 14.17 -6.51
C VAL A 104 -2.86 12.86 -7.32
N PRO A 105 -3.30 12.86 -8.59
CA PRO A 105 -3.20 11.69 -9.45
C PRO A 105 -1.72 11.32 -9.66
N THR A 106 -1.34 10.12 -9.22
CA THR A 106 0.05 9.65 -9.20
C THR A 106 0.12 8.21 -9.74
N PRO A 107 -0.40 7.94 -10.95
CA PRO A 107 -0.58 6.59 -11.45
C PRO A 107 0.76 5.85 -11.61
N VAL A 108 0.84 4.63 -11.08
CA VAL A 108 2.01 3.75 -11.31
C VAL A 108 2.06 3.23 -12.75
N PHE A 109 0.90 2.91 -13.30
CA PHE A 109 0.75 2.39 -14.65
C PHE A 109 0.03 3.42 -15.52
N LYS A 110 0.45 3.57 -16.77
CA LYS A 110 -0.19 4.50 -17.70
C LYS A 110 -1.38 3.84 -18.39
N SER A 111 -2.16 4.63 -19.14
CA SER A 111 -3.34 4.11 -19.85
C SER A 111 -2.98 3.02 -20.86
N GLU A 112 -1.82 3.13 -21.49
CA GLU A 112 -1.30 2.18 -22.49
C GLU A 112 -0.90 0.81 -21.88
N ASP A 113 -0.81 0.73 -20.54
CA ASP A 113 -0.53 -0.49 -19.81
C ASP A 113 -1.78 -1.31 -19.48
N TYR A 114 -2.96 -0.79 -19.83
CA TYR A 114 -4.26 -1.42 -19.61
C TYR A 114 -4.94 -1.87 -20.91
N SER A 115 -4.18 -2.33 -21.90
CA SER A 115 -4.79 -3.09 -23.00
C SER A 115 -5.54 -4.31 -22.42
N PRO A 116 -6.66 -4.74 -23.03
CA PRO A 116 -7.41 -5.90 -22.54
C PRO A 116 -6.53 -7.13 -22.30
N GLU A 117 -5.55 -7.37 -23.19
CA GLU A 117 -4.62 -8.50 -23.11
C GLU A 117 -3.66 -8.37 -21.92
N LYS A 118 -3.08 -7.18 -21.70
CA LYS A 118 -2.21 -6.91 -20.54
C LYS A 118 -2.98 -7.09 -19.23
N LEU A 119 -4.23 -6.61 -19.17
CA LEU A 119 -5.08 -6.75 -18.00
C LEU A 119 -5.46 -8.21 -17.73
N ALA A 120 -5.82 -8.97 -18.77
CA ALA A 120 -6.11 -10.39 -18.66
C ALA A 120 -4.91 -11.16 -18.13
N LYS A 121 -3.72 -10.96 -18.70
CA LYS A 121 -2.47 -11.57 -18.23
C LYS A 121 -2.16 -11.22 -16.78
N ARG A 122 -2.44 -9.99 -16.36
CA ARG A 122 -2.29 -9.56 -14.96
C ARG A 122 -3.25 -10.32 -14.03
N PHE A 123 -4.50 -10.50 -14.44
CA PHE A 123 -5.48 -11.27 -13.66
C PHE A 123 -5.14 -12.76 -13.59
N GLU A 124 -4.61 -13.35 -14.66
CA GLU A 124 -4.11 -14.73 -14.65
C GLU A 124 -3.00 -14.90 -13.60
N LEU A 125 -2.03 -13.99 -13.55
CA LEU A 125 -0.97 -14.01 -12.54
C LEU A 125 -1.54 -13.87 -11.11
N TYR A 126 -2.51 -12.98 -10.89
CA TYR A 126 -3.15 -12.86 -9.58
C TYR A 126 -3.95 -14.12 -9.19
N ALA A 127 -4.59 -14.77 -10.18
CA ALA A 127 -5.42 -15.96 -9.97
C ALA A 127 -4.61 -17.19 -9.52
N THR A 128 -3.32 -17.28 -9.88
CA THR A 128 -2.45 -18.37 -9.41
C THR A 128 -2.26 -18.32 -7.90
N GLY A 129 -2.15 -17.10 -7.33
CA GLY A 129 -1.87 -16.90 -5.91
C GLY A 129 -0.49 -17.38 -5.46
N THR A 130 0.44 -17.60 -6.39
CA THR A 130 1.80 -18.07 -6.10
C THR A 130 2.78 -16.92 -5.92
N THR A 131 3.78 -17.11 -5.06
CA THR A 131 4.79 -16.08 -4.78
C THR A 131 5.53 -15.65 -6.05
N GLU A 132 5.82 -16.60 -6.94
CA GLU A 132 6.53 -16.35 -8.20
C GLU A 132 5.71 -15.43 -9.13
N ALA A 133 4.40 -15.63 -9.20
CA ALA A 133 3.52 -14.76 -9.98
C ALA A 133 3.47 -13.34 -9.40
N PHE A 134 3.43 -13.22 -8.07
CA PHE A 134 3.54 -11.92 -7.40
C PHE A 134 4.89 -11.24 -7.66
N MET A 135 6.00 -11.97 -7.75
CA MET A 135 7.30 -11.37 -8.06
C MET A 135 7.33 -10.78 -9.47
N ILE A 136 6.69 -11.45 -10.45
CA ILE A 136 6.52 -10.90 -11.80
C ILE A 136 5.70 -9.59 -11.74
N LEU A 137 4.58 -9.60 -11.02
CA LEU A 137 3.71 -8.44 -10.86
C LEU A 137 4.40 -7.27 -10.16
N TYR A 138 5.18 -7.55 -9.12
CA TYR A 138 5.88 -6.53 -8.34
C TYR A 138 7.08 -5.96 -9.08
N SER A 139 7.78 -6.78 -9.86
CA SER A 139 8.75 -6.29 -10.83
C SER A 139 8.12 -5.31 -11.81
N GLN A 140 6.95 -5.62 -12.37
CA GLN A 140 6.26 -4.68 -13.27
C GLN A 140 5.91 -3.36 -12.57
N ILE A 141 5.48 -3.41 -11.29
CA ILE A 141 5.22 -2.21 -10.50
C ILE A 141 6.50 -1.39 -10.32
N LEU A 142 7.64 -2.01 -9.99
CA LEU A 142 8.92 -1.32 -9.85
C LEU A 142 9.38 -0.70 -11.18
N ASP A 143 9.24 -1.43 -12.28
CA ASP A 143 9.68 -0.97 -13.61
C ASP A 143 8.90 0.28 -14.09
N HIS A 144 7.64 0.44 -13.69
CA HIS A 144 6.79 1.57 -14.08
C HIS A 144 6.65 2.65 -12.98
N GLY A 145 6.91 2.29 -11.72
CA GLY A 145 6.58 3.09 -10.55
C GLY A 145 7.47 4.30 -10.30
N GLY A 146 8.63 4.40 -10.96
CA GLY A 146 9.62 5.47 -10.75
C GLY A 146 9.03 6.89 -10.67
N PRO A 147 8.24 7.35 -11.66
CA PRO A 147 7.60 8.67 -11.62
C PRO A 147 6.65 8.87 -10.43
N ALA A 148 5.83 7.86 -10.11
CA ALA A 148 4.88 7.89 -9.01
C ALA A 148 5.59 7.94 -7.66
N PHE A 149 6.55 7.04 -7.46
CA PHE A 149 7.33 6.94 -6.22
C PHE A 149 8.19 8.17 -6.01
N GLY A 150 8.80 8.70 -7.08
CA GLY A 150 9.54 9.96 -7.03
C GLY A 150 8.68 11.13 -6.58
N THR A 151 7.41 11.18 -6.98
CA THR A 151 6.49 12.25 -6.58
C THR A 151 6.22 12.21 -5.07
N ILE A 152 5.94 11.01 -4.53
CA ILE A 152 5.75 10.81 -3.09
C ILE A 152 7.04 11.10 -2.31
N LEU A 153 8.20 10.63 -2.80
CA LEU A 153 9.49 10.85 -2.14
C LEU A 153 9.90 12.32 -2.14
N ARG A 154 9.60 13.07 -3.21
CA ARG A 154 9.79 14.53 -3.24
C ARG A 154 8.87 15.25 -2.25
N HIS A 155 7.62 14.80 -2.09
CA HIS A 155 6.76 15.32 -1.00
C HIS A 155 7.41 15.08 0.36
N VAL A 156 7.95 13.88 0.59
CA VAL A 156 8.64 13.58 1.86
C VAL A 156 9.86 14.47 2.10
N ARG A 157 10.64 14.76 1.04
CA ARG A 157 11.78 15.66 1.07
C ARG A 157 11.36 17.11 1.36
N ASP A 158 10.36 17.60 0.65
CA ASP A 158 10.04 19.03 0.57
C ASP A 158 9.02 19.47 1.62
N LYS A 159 8.24 18.54 2.18
CA LYS A 159 7.11 18.81 3.09
C LYS A 159 7.17 17.97 4.39
N PRO A 160 8.26 18.03 5.18
CA PRO A 160 8.49 17.18 6.36
C PRO A 160 7.41 17.23 7.45
N ASN A 161 6.57 18.27 7.44
CA ASN A 161 5.52 18.51 8.43
C ASN A 161 4.12 18.52 7.81
N ALA A 162 3.96 18.06 6.57
CA ALA A 162 2.66 17.91 5.92
C ALA A 162 2.31 16.42 5.78
N PRO A 163 1.53 15.86 6.72
CA PRO A 163 1.07 14.49 6.63
C PRO A 163 0.33 14.21 5.32
N PHE A 164 0.53 13.01 4.79
CA PHE A 164 -0.03 12.59 3.52
C PHE A 164 -0.54 11.15 3.60
N ILE A 165 -1.48 10.82 2.73
CA ILE A 165 -1.97 9.47 2.52
C ILE A 165 -1.70 9.02 1.10
N PHE A 166 -1.38 7.75 0.89
CA PHE A 166 -1.25 7.19 -0.47
C PHE A 166 -2.01 5.87 -0.58
N HIS A 167 -2.61 5.64 -1.74
CA HIS A 167 -3.49 4.50 -1.93
C HIS A 167 -3.48 3.98 -3.37
N CYS A 168 -3.99 2.76 -3.54
CA CYS A 168 -4.40 2.21 -4.82
C CYS A 168 -5.85 1.70 -4.66
N THR A 169 -6.33 0.75 -5.46
CA THR A 169 -7.67 0.17 -5.24
C THR A 169 -7.77 -0.52 -3.87
N ALA A 170 -6.89 -1.50 -3.61
CA ALA A 170 -6.97 -2.31 -2.38
C ALA A 170 -6.05 -1.80 -1.26
N GLY A 171 -5.15 -0.87 -1.54
CA GLY A 171 -4.11 -0.49 -0.59
C GLY A 171 -3.11 -1.60 -0.29
N LYS A 172 -3.00 -2.60 -1.18
CA LYS A 172 -2.20 -3.82 -1.00
C LYS A 172 -0.87 -3.76 -1.77
N ASP A 173 -0.91 -3.91 -3.08
CA ASP A 173 0.29 -4.17 -3.90
C ASP A 173 1.12 -2.91 -4.15
N ARG A 174 0.63 -1.98 -5.01
CA ARG A 174 1.31 -0.71 -5.31
C ARG A 174 1.57 0.12 -4.04
N THR A 175 0.55 0.23 -3.19
CA THR A 175 0.65 0.88 -1.89
C THR A 175 1.63 0.15 -0.97
N GLY A 176 1.64 -1.19 -0.95
CA GLY A 176 2.57 -1.96 -0.14
C GLY A 176 4.02 -1.78 -0.56
N ILE A 177 4.26 -1.67 -1.86
CA ILE A 177 5.59 -1.39 -2.41
C ILE A 177 6.07 0.01 -2.01
N VAL A 178 5.21 1.04 -2.11
CA VAL A 178 5.56 2.39 -1.63
C VAL A 178 5.87 2.37 -0.13
N ALA A 179 5.03 1.73 0.68
CA ALA A 179 5.25 1.60 2.12
C ALA A 179 6.58 0.89 2.41
N ALA A 180 6.86 -0.22 1.74
CA ALA A 180 8.11 -0.96 1.88
C ALA A 180 9.33 -0.10 1.50
N ILE A 181 9.27 0.68 0.41
CA ILE A 181 10.34 1.61 0.02
C ILE A 181 10.58 2.66 1.12
N LEU A 182 9.53 3.31 1.62
CA LEU A 182 9.65 4.33 2.68
C LEU A 182 10.29 3.74 3.94
N LEU A 183 9.84 2.55 4.38
CA LEU A 183 10.35 1.87 5.56
C LEU A 183 11.79 1.35 5.37
N LYS A 184 12.12 0.84 4.18
CA LYS A 184 13.49 0.37 3.85
C LYS A 184 14.49 1.51 3.77
N LEU A 185 14.11 2.69 3.28
CA LEU A 185 15.01 3.85 3.21
C LEU A 185 15.55 4.26 4.58
N VAL A 186 14.80 4.01 5.64
CA VAL A 186 15.17 4.27 7.05
C VAL A 186 15.49 3.00 7.82
N SER A 187 15.87 1.94 7.10
CA SER A 187 16.39 0.69 7.65
C SER A 187 15.48 0.01 8.67
N VAL A 188 14.15 0.06 8.47
CA VAL A 188 13.23 -0.82 9.19
C VAL A 188 13.50 -2.26 8.77
N ASP A 189 13.44 -3.16 9.76
CA ASP A 189 13.67 -4.59 9.55
C ASP A 189 12.65 -5.21 8.57
N ASN A 190 13.11 -6.16 7.76
CA ASN A 190 12.29 -6.81 6.73
C ASN A 190 11.07 -7.52 7.32
N HIS A 191 11.19 -8.11 8.53
CA HIS A 191 10.07 -8.78 9.18
C HIS A 191 8.99 -7.78 9.62
N ASN A 192 9.38 -6.61 10.11
CA ASN A 192 8.42 -5.55 10.44
C ASN A 192 7.65 -5.03 9.22
N ILE A 193 8.34 -4.91 8.07
CA ILE A 193 7.72 -4.49 6.81
C ILE A 193 6.75 -5.56 6.29
N ALA A 194 7.16 -6.83 6.32
CA ALA A 194 6.31 -7.94 5.92
C ALA A 194 5.11 -8.12 6.85
N GLN A 195 5.27 -7.84 8.14
CA GLN A 195 4.18 -7.82 9.11
C GLN A 195 3.21 -6.67 8.84
N ASP A 196 3.67 -5.44 8.56
CA ASP A 196 2.76 -4.37 8.14
C ASP A 196 1.98 -4.76 6.87
N TYR A 197 2.67 -5.31 5.88
CA TYR A 197 2.02 -5.74 4.65
C TYR A 197 0.92 -6.77 4.92
N SER A 198 1.17 -7.75 5.79
CA SER A 198 0.21 -8.81 6.10
C SER A 198 -1.04 -8.33 6.84
N LEU A 199 -0.95 -7.22 7.59
CA LEU A 199 -2.11 -6.55 8.20
C LEU A 199 -3.18 -6.16 7.18
N THR A 200 -2.83 -6.04 5.89
CA THR A 200 -3.80 -5.81 4.81
C THR A 200 -4.90 -6.87 4.75
N ARG A 201 -4.61 -8.13 5.15
CA ARG A 201 -5.61 -9.20 5.24
C ARG A 201 -6.75 -8.83 6.19
N VAL A 202 -6.45 -8.24 7.35
CA VAL A 202 -7.44 -7.81 8.33
C VAL A 202 -8.03 -6.45 7.94
N GLY A 203 -7.19 -5.52 7.47
CA GLY A 203 -7.58 -4.18 7.03
C GLY A 203 -8.62 -4.15 5.91
N ARG A 204 -8.65 -5.20 5.08
CA ARG A 204 -9.58 -5.35 3.95
C ARG A 204 -10.80 -6.20 4.25
N GLU A 205 -10.86 -6.83 5.42
CA GLU A 205 -11.94 -7.73 5.75
C GLU A 205 -13.33 -7.07 5.77
N PRO A 206 -13.51 -5.82 6.25
CA PRO A 206 -14.81 -5.15 6.19
C PRO A 206 -15.37 -5.02 4.76
N ASP A 207 -14.49 -4.90 3.76
CA ASP A 207 -14.85 -4.75 2.35
C ASP A 207 -14.91 -6.09 1.60
N ARG A 208 -14.61 -7.22 2.26
CA ARG A 208 -14.48 -8.53 1.61
C ARG A 208 -15.69 -8.90 0.74
N PRO A 209 -16.96 -8.78 1.19
CA PRO A 209 -18.11 -9.13 0.35
C PRO A 209 -18.21 -8.27 -0.91
N LYS A 210 -18.04 -6.95 -0.76
CA LYS A 210 -18.07 -5.98 -1.87
C LYS A 210 -16.97 -6.26 -2.90
N VAL A 211 -15.78 -6.63 -2.43
CA VAL A 211 -14.65 -6.97 -3.31
C VAL A 211 -14.91 -8.26 -4.06
N LEU A 212 -15.42 -9.30 -3.38
CA LEU A 212 -15.77 -10.56 -4.03
C LEU A 212 -16.86 -10.33 -5.10
N GLU A 213 -17.93 -9.58 -4.78
CA GLU A 213 -18.96 -9.23 -5.75
C GLU A 213 -18.38 -8.54 -7.00
N ARG A 214 -17.46 -7.59 -6.80
CA ARG A 214 -16.77 -6.90 -7.89
C ARG A 214 -15.89 -7.83 -8.71
N LEU A 215 -15.15 -8.74 -8.08
CA LEU A 215 -14.30 -9.72 -8.77
C LEU A 215 -15.13 -10.73 -9.56
N MET A 216 -16.26 -11.19 -9.02
CA MET A 216 -17.14 -12.16 -9.69
C MET A 216 -17.78 -11.62 -10.99
N LYS A 217 -17.66 -10.31 -11.27
CA LYS A 217 -18.03 -9.71 -12.57
C LYS A 217 -16.99 -9.97 -13.67
N GLU A 218 -15.79 -10.40 -13.33
CA GLU A 218 -14.77 -10.79 -14.30
C GLU A 218 -14.95 -12.26 -14.71
N PRO A 219 -14.93 -12.60 -16.01
CA PRO A 219 -15.14 -13.98 -16.47
C PRO A 219 -14.19 -15.00 -15.82
N LEU A 220 -12.93 -14.62 -15.61
CA LEU A 220 -11.91 -15.49 -14.99
C LEU A 220 -12.28 -15.89 -13.56
N PHE A 221 -12.82 -14.96 -12.78
CA PHE A 221 -13.16 -15.17 -11.36
C PHE A 221 -14.55 -15.76 -11.19
N ALA A 222 -15.50 -15.42 -12.09
CA ALA A 222 -16.81 -16.05 -12.13
C ALA A 222 -16.72 -17.59 -12.29
N ALA A 223 -15.76 -18.06 -13.09
CA ALA A 223 -15.50 -19.48 -13.31
C ALA A 223 -14.68 -20.14 -12.19
N ASN A 224 -14.06 -19.36 -11.30
CA ASN A 224 -13.18 -19.86 -10.23
C ASN A 224 -13.20 -18.92 -9.02
N SER A 225 -14.12 -19.17 -8.08
CA SER A 225 -14.27 -18.37 -6.86
C SER A 225 -13.02 -18.41 -5.97
N GLU A 226 -12.25 -19.51 -6.00
CA GLU A 226 -11.01 -19.61 -5.24
C GLU A 226 -9.93 -18.65 -5.77
N ALA A 227 -9.85 -18.48 -7.09
CA ALA A 227 -8.97 -17.48 -7.70
C ALA A 227 -9.35 -16.06 -7.25
N ALA A 228 -10.65 -15.75 -7.13
CA ALA A 228 -11.12 -14.48 -6.59
C ALA A 228 -10.67 -14.28 -5.13
N MET A 229 -10.76 -15.34 -4.31
CA MET A 229 -10.33 -15.29 -2.91
C MET A 229 -8.81 -15.13 -2.77
N ARG A 230 -8.02 -15.73 -3.65
CA ARG A 230 -6.55 -15.57 -3.65
C ARG A 230 -6.13 -14.12 -3.88
N MET A 231 -6.90 -13.31 -4.61
CA MET A 231 -6.63 -11.88 -4.78
C MET A 231 -6.69 -11.08 -3.47
N LEU A 232 -7.47 -11.54 -2.50
CA LEU A 232 -7.61 -10.92 -1.18
C LEU A 232 -6.45 -11.24 -0.24
N THR A 233 -5.61 -12.23 -0.58
CA THR A 233 -4.49 -12.62 0.26
C THR A 233 -3.40 -11.55 0.27
N SER A 234 -2.77 -11.39 1.44
CA SER A 234 -1.67 -10.45 1.70
C SER A 234 -0.63 -11.18 2.53
N ARG A 235 0.07 -12.14 1.91
CA ARG A 235 0.95 -13.06 2.65
C ARG A 235 2.25 -12.38 3.06
N TYR A 236 2.66 -12.66 4.29
CA TYR A 236 3.91 -12.19 4.87
C TYR A 236 5.12 -12.56 3.99
N GLU A 237 5.16 -13.81 3.53
CA GLU A 237 6.21 -14.39 2.71
C GLU A 237 6.32 -13.72 1.34
N THR A 238 5.19 -13.25 0.78
CA THR A 238 5.18 -12.52 -0.49
C THR A 238 5.91 -11.18 -0.35
N MET A 239 5.79 -10.49 0.79
CA MET A 239 6.54 -9.25 1.03
C MET A 239 8.02 -9.52 1.31
N LEU A 240 8.37 -10.60 2.02
CA LEU A 240 9.79 -10.99 2.15
C LEU A 240 10.43 -11.30 0.80
N ALA A 241 9.73 -12.06 -0.05
CA ALA A 241 10.19 -12.35 -1.41
C ALA A 241 10.36 -11.07 -2.24
N PHE A 242 9.45 -10.10 -2.09
CA PHE A 242 9.57 -8.79 -2.71
C PHE A 242 10.83 -8.04 -2.27
N LEU A 243 11.13 -8.03 -0.97
CA LEU A 243 12.30 -7.34 -0.44
C LEU A 243 13.60 -7.97 -0.96
N ASN A 244 13.64 -9.29 -1.12
CA ASN A 244 14.75 -9.98 -1.78
C ASN A 244 14.83 -9.63 -3.28
N LEU A 245 13.70 -9.60 -4.00
CA LEU A 245 13.65 -9.18 -5.40
C LEU A 245 14.18 -7.75 -5.58
N LEU A 246 13.82 -6.83 -4.68
CA LEU A 246 14.31 -5.45 -4.68
C LEU A 246 15.84 -5.39 -4.52
N GLU A 247 16.39 -6.22 -3.63
CA GLU A 247 17.84 -6.33 -3.43
C GLU A 247 18.52 -6.92 -4.68
N ASP A 248 18.12 -8.13 -5.08
CA ASP A 248 18.81 -8.94 -6.08
C ASP A 248 18.71 -8.35 -7.50
N LYS A 249 17.53 -7.85 -7.89
CA LYS A 249 17.29 -7.38 -9.25
C LYS A 249 17.52 -5.88 -9.42
N TYR A 250 17.24 -5.08 -8.39
CA TYR A 250 17.28 -3.61 -8.48
C TYR A 250 18.44 -2.99 -7.70
N GLY A 251 19.30 -3.80 -7.08
CA GLY A 251 20.46 -3.33 -6.33
C GLY A 251 20.10 -2.69 -4.99
N GLY A 252 18.96 -3.06 -4.42
CA GLY A 252 18.45 -2.52 -3.16
C GLY A 252 17.67 -1.22 -3.31
N VAL A 253 17.07 -0.77 -2.19
CA VAL A 253 16.14 0.38 -2.18
C VAL A 253 16.80 1.67 -2.66
N GLU A 254 18.06 1.92 -2.31
CA GLU A 254 18.76 3.17 -2.66
C GLU A 254 19.06 3.24 -4.15
N THR A 255 19.62 2.16 -4.71
CA THR A 255 19.91 2.04 -6.14
C THR A 255 18.63 2.17 -6.95
N TYR A 256 17.56 1.52 -6.53
CA TYR A 256 16.25 1.64 -7.16
C TYR A 256 15.76 3.10 -7.15
N VAL A 257 15.73 3.75 -5.98
CA VAL A 257 15.23 5.12 -5.89
C VAL A 257 16.05 6.08 -6.76
N LYS A 258 17.38 6.02 -6.71
CA LYS A 258 18.24 6.89 -7.54
C LYS A 258 18.00 6.66 -9.03
N THR A 259 17.99 5.40 -9.45
CA THR A 259 17.90 5.03 -10.87
C THR A 259 16.54 5.36 -11.48
N TYR A 260 15.44 5.08 -10.76
CA TYR A 260 14.10 5.15 -11.32
C TYR A 260 13.36 6.46 -11.01
N THR A 261 13.84 7.26 -10.04
CA THR A 261 13.20 8.52 -9.64
C THR A 261 14.03 9.77 -9.91
N GLY A 262 15.34 9.60 -10.19
CA GLY A 262 16.29 10.68 -10.39
C GLY A 262 16.71 11.41 -9.11
N LEU A 263 16.34 10.90 -7.93
CA LEU A 263 16.74 11.46 -6.64
C LEU A 263 18.23 11.20 -6.38
N THR A 264 18.89 12.18 -5.78
CA THR A 264 20.32 12.17 -5.45
C THR A 264 20.58 11.61 -4.06
N ASP A 265 21.84 11.43 -3.71
CA ASP A 265 22.24 11.04 -2.35
C ASP A 265 21.83 12.09 -1.30
N GLU A 266 21.90 13.37 -1.65
CA GLU A 266 21.45 14.48 -0.80
C GLU A 266 19.93 14.46 -0.57
N ASP A 267 19.16 14.15 -1.62
CA ASP A 267 17.72 13.96 -1.50
C ASP A 267 17.38 12.81 -0.55
N LEU A 268 18.07 11.67 -0.71
CA LEU A 268 17.86 10.50 0.14
C LEU A 268 18.21 10.78 1.60
N GLN A 269 19.30 11.51 1.87
CA GLN A 269 19.66 11.91 3.22
C GLN A 269 18.58 12.79 3.87
N THR A 270 18.04 13.74 3.12
CA THR A 270 16.93 14.60 3.58
C THR A 270 15.66 13.80 3.84
N ILE A 271 15.28 12.93 2.90
CA ILE A 271 14.12 12.04 3.02
C ILE A 271 14.21 11.18 4.27
N ARG A 272 15.37 10.53 4.50
CA ARG A 272 15.60 9.69 5.69
C ARG A 272 15.40 10.48 6.97
N SER A 273 16.01 11.67 7.05
CA SER A 273 15.93 12.55 8.22
C SER A 273 14.49 12.99 8.51
N ASN A 274 13.70 13.23 7.46
CA ASN A 274 12.30 13.64 7.58
C ASN A 274 11.35 12.49 7.98
N LEU A 275 11.73 11.23 7.70
CA LEU A 275 10.92 10.04 7.95
C LEU A 275 11.05 9.47 9.37
N VAL A 276 12.02 9.94 10.17
CA VAL A 276 12.29 9.36 11.49
C VAL A 276 12.27 10.40 12.61
N VAL A 277 12.08 9.92 13.84
CA VAL A 277 12.22 10.69 15.07
C VAL A 277 12.87 9.83 16.15
N PRO A 278 13.52 10.42 17.17
CA PRO A 278 13.93 9.69 18.35
C PRO A 278 12.73 9.04 19.05
N THR A 279 12.90 7.83 19.58
CA THR A 279 11.91 7.25 20.49
C THR A 279 11.81 8.16 21.71
N LYS A 280 10.60 8.54 22.10
CA LYS A 280 10.41 9.23 23.39
C LYS A 280 10.87 8.27 24.48
N SER A 281 11.97 8.57 25.16
CA SER A 281 12.29 7.90 26.42
C SER A 281 11.07 8.03 27.31
N ARG A 282 10.51 6.89 27.74
CA ARG A 282 9.59 6.90 28.89
C ARG A 282 10.42 7.45 30.05
N MET A 283 10.19 8.73 30.40
CA MET A 283 10.56 9.25 31.73
C MET A 283 9.68 8.57 32.77
#